data_AF-A0A9D8B6V4-F1
#
_entry.id   AF-A0A9D8B6V4-F1
#
_cell.length_a   1.000
_cell.length_b   1.000
_cell.length_c   1.000
_cell.angle_alpha   90.00
_cell.angle_beta   90.00
_cell.angle_gamma   90.00
#
_symmetry.space_group_name_H-M   'P 1'
#
loop_
_entity.id
_entity.type
_entity.pdbx_description
1 polymer ?
#
loop_
_entity_poly.entity_id
_entity_poly.type
_entity_poly.pdbx_seq_one_letter_code
_entity_poly.pdbx_strand_id
1 'polypeptide(L)'
;MIPEANPTPPAGEPEALQLDLERVADIGEDALLVVDGDYRVHFANLVMRQRLARQDQPFLGKRCYEAFENRETPCGYPLWRCPLPKVMETGDPVRIIHLDYSPKAYTAPKRYVEIIMYPLLDSRGHVNGVTETRRDVTAE
;
A
#
# COMPACT_ATOMS: atom_id res chain seq x y z
N MET A 1 21.59 12.25 -47.93
CA MET A 1 21.50 12.37 -46.46
C MET A 1 21.43 10.97 -45.90
N ILE A 2 22.54 10.52 -45.29
CA ILE A 2 22.61 9.23 -44.59
C ILE A 2 22.34 9.58 -43.11
N PRO A 3 21.46 8.86 -42.38
CA PRO A 3 21.24 9.15 -40.97
C PRO A 3 22.47 8.74 -40.18
N GLU A 4 22.98 9.64 -39.35
CA GLU A 4 24.07 9.33 -38.41
C GLU A 4 23.59 8.21 -37.47
N ALA A 5 24.28 7.08 -37.50
CA ALA A 5 24.09 6.01 -36.54
C ALA A 5 24.59 6.50 -35.18
N ASN A 6 23.72 6.46 -34.16
CA ASN A 6 24.12 6.71 -32.79
C ASN A 6 25.24 5.74 -32.39
N PRO A 7 26.31 6.21 -31.73
CA PRO A 7 27.41 5.36 -31.32
C PRO A 7 26.91 4.27 -30.37
N THR A 8 27.23 3.02 -30.70
CA THR A 8 27.02 1.88 -29.82
C THR A 8 27.87 2.09 -28.55
N PRO A 9 27.28 2.01 -27.34
CA PRO A 9 28.05 2.20 -26.11
C PRO A 9 29.15 1.13 -26.01
N PRO A 10 30.33 1.47 -25.47
CA PRO A 10 31.44 0.53 -25.36
C PRO A 10 31.05 -0.64 -24.47
N ALA A 11 31.34 -1.85 -24.95
CA ALA A 11 31.14 -3.08 -24.18
C ALA A 11 32.13 -3.11 -23.00
N GLY A 12 31.62 -3.13 -21.76
CA GLY A 12 32.43 -3.49 -20.60
C GLY A 12 32.25 -2.69 -19.31
N GLU A 13 31.40 -1.65 -19.25
CA GLU A 13 31.03 -1.09 -17.95
C GLU A 13 29.93 -1.95 -17.31
N PRO A 14 30.07 -2.38 -16.04
CA PRO A 14 28.98 -3.05 -15.35
C PRO A 14 27.79 -2.09 -15.34
N GLU A 15 26.67 -2.54 -15.91
CA GLU A 15 25.44 -1.76 -15.95
C GLU A 15 25.12 -1.32 -14.52
N ALA A 16 25.07 0.00 -14.30
CA ALA A 16 24.82 0.54 -12.98
C ALA A 16 23.49 -0.01 -12.46
N LEU A 17 23.43 -0.39 -11.18
CA LEU A 17 22.19 -0.89 -10.57
C LEU A 17 21.10 0.15 -10.74
N GLN A 18 20.17 -0.10 -11.65
CA GLN A 18 19.02 0.76 -11.87
C GLN A 18 17.91 0.35 -10.91
N LEU A 19 17.70 1.17 -9.87
CA LEU A 19 16.67 0.92 -8.86
C LEU A 19 15.30 1.36 -9.37
N ASP A 20 14.41 0.38 -9.49
CA ASP A 20 12.97 0.57 -9.71
C ASP A 20 12.26 0.20 -8.40
N LEU A 21 11.83 1.23 -7.65
CA LEU A 21 11.22 1.04 -6.33
C LEU A 21 9.89 0.29 -6.40
N GLU A 22 9.15 0.39 -7.51
CA GLU A 22 7.91 -0.37 -7.69
C GLU A 22 8.23 -1.86 -7.82
N ARG A 23 9.24 -2.22 -8.63
CA ARG A 23 9.70 -3.62 -8.73
C ARG A 23 10.22 -4.15 -7.41
N VAL A 24 10.98 -3.35 -6.66
CA VAL A 24 11.46 -3.74 -5.33
C VAL A 24 10.29 -4.01 -4.38
N ALA A 25 9.28 -3.14 -4.36
CA ALA A 25 8.09 -3.33 -3.54
C ALA A 25 7.22 -4.53 -3.98
N ASP A 26 7.18 -4.83 -5.29
CA ASP A 26 6.41 -5.94 -5.86
C ASP A 26 7.02 -7.32 -5.56
N ILE A 27 8.31 -7.40 -5.22
CA ILE A 27 8.98 -8.65 -4.81
C ILE A 27 8.58 -9.07 -3.39
N GLY A 28 8.13 -8.14 -2.55
CA GLY A 28 7.75 -8.42 -1.17
C GLY A 28 6.50 -9.31 -1.05
N GLU A 29 6.47 -10.16 -0.02
CA GLU A 29 5.34 -11.06 0.26
C GLU A 29 4.18 -10.36 0.99
N ASP A 30 4.47 -9.27 1.68
CA ASP A 30 3.47 -8.48 2.38
C ASP A 30 2.74 -7.54 1.41
N ALA A 31 1.44 -7.36 1.64
CA ALA A 31 0.70 -6.36 0.88
C ALA A 31 1.10 -4.96 1.39
N LEU A 32 1.49 -4.08 0.49
CA LEU A 32 1.95 -2.72 0.79
C LEU A 32 1.09 -1.71 0.05
N LEU A 33 0.73 -0.62 0.72
CA LEU A 33 0.07 0.54 0.14
C LEU A 33 0.63 1.85 0.70
N VAL A 34 0.45 2.94 -0.05
CA VAL A 34 0.75 4.30 0.41
C VAL A 34 -0.53 5.12 0.38
N VAL A 35 -0.85 5.77 1.49
CA VAL A 35 -2.04 6.62 1.65
C VAL A 35 -1.64 7.97 2.24
N ASP A 36 -2.19 9.05 1.70
CA ASP A 36 -1.97 10.40 2.25
C ASP A 36 -2.93 10.77 3.40
N GLY A 37 -2.73 11.95 3.99
CA GLY A 37 -3.61 12.48 5.04
C GLY A 37 -5.06 12.72 4.61
N ASP A 38 -5.34 12.81 3.31
CA ASP A 38 -6.68 12.93 2.73
C ASP A 38 -7.28 11.55 2.35
N TYR A 39 -6.67 10.47 2.86
CA TYR A 39 -7.05 9.08 2.65
C TYR A 39 -6.83 8.58 1.21
N ARG A 40 -6.17 9.34 0.32
CA ARG A 40 -5.98 8.94 -1.08
C ARG A 40 -4.90 7.89 -1.22
N VAL A 41 -5.18 6.87 -2.03
CA VAL A 41 -4.21 5.82 -2.33
C VAL A 41 -3.26 6.29 -3.43
N HIS A 42 -1.96 6.32 -3.15
CA HIS A 42 -0.91 6.72 -4.10
C HIS A 42 -0.17 5.54 -4.69
N PHE A 43 -0.09 4.44 -3.95
CA PHE A 43 0.63 3.24 -4.37
C PHE A 43 0.01 1.99 -3.75
N ALA A 44 0.13 0.87 -4.47
CA ALA A 44 -0.14 -0.46 -3.95
C ALA A 44 0.77 -1.46 -4.69
N ASN A 45 1.49 -2.32 -3.96
CA ASN A 45 2.33 -3.34 -4.58
C ASN A 45 1.50 -4.49 -5.18
N LEU A 46 2.16 -5.41 -5.88
CA LEU A 46 1.53 -6.52 -6.59
C LEU A 46 0.62 -7.36 -5.67
N VAL A 47 1.09 -7.68 -4.47
CA VAL A 47 0.32 -8.47 -3.49
C VAL A 47 -0.96 -7.73 -3.09
N MET A 48 -0.88 -6.43 -2.82
CA MET A 48 -2.05 -5.63 -2.50
C MET A 48 -3.01 -5.53 -3.70
N ARG A 49 -2.49 -5.29 -4.91
CA ARG A 49 -3.29 -5.24 -6.13
C ARG A 49 -4.04 -6.55 -6.37
N GLN A 50 -3.42 -7.70 -6.16
CA GLN A 50 -4.06 -9.01 -6.31
C GLN A 50 -5.17 -9.26 -5.27
N ARG A 51 -4.96 -8.81 -4.02
CA ARG A 51 -6.01 -8.88 -2.99
C ARG A 51 -7.22 -8.01 -3.34
N LEU A 52 -6.98 -6.85 -3.96
CA LEU A 52 -7.99 -5.88 -4.37
C LEU A 52 -8.60 -6.13 -5.74
N ALA A 53 -7.97 -6.93 -6.60
CA ALA A 53 -8.40 -7.23 -7.97
C ALA A 53 -9.82 -7.83 -8.04
N ARG A 54 -10.39 -8.27 -6.91
CA ARG A 54 -11.80 -8.65 -6.79
C ARG A 54 -12.78 -7.50 -7.05
N GLN A 55 -12.31 -6.25 -7.11
CA GLN A 55 -13.16 -5.06 -7.22
C GLN A 55 -13.26 -4.49 -8.64
N ASP A 56 -12.50 -4.99 -9.64
CA ASP A 56 -12.50 -4.55 -11.06
C ASP A 56 -12.45 -3.01 -11.29
N GLN A 57 -12.06 -2.25 -10.28
CA GLN A 57 -12.10 -0.79 -10.30
C GLN A 57 -10.71 -0.19 -10.04
N PRO A 58 -10.36 0.90 -10.75
CA PRO A 58 -9.18 1.67 -10.40
C PRO A 58 -9.35 2.26 -9.00
N PHE A 59 -8.35 2.06 -8.14
CA PHE A 59 -8.34 2.56 -6.76
C PHE A 59 -7.27 3.62 -6.50
N LEU A 60 -6.26 3.75 -7.37
CA LEU A 60 -5.27 4.82 -7.27
C LEU A 60 -5.96 6.18 -7.41
N GLY A 61 -5.60 7.11 -6.53
CA GLY A 61 -6.19 8.45 -6.41
C GLY A 61 -7.54 8.50 -5.68
N LYS A 62 -8.24 7.37 -5.50
CA LYS A 62 -9.47 7.29 -4.69
C LYS A 62 -9.13 7.26 -3.21
N ARG A 63 -10.11 7.58 -2.37
CA ARG A 63 -9.94 7.44 -0.91
C ARG A 63 -9.96 5.95 -0.54
N CYS A 64 -9.12 5.53 0.39
CA CYS A 64 -8.97 4.13 0.76
C CYS A 64 -10.27 3.49 1.25
N TYR A 65 -11.13 4.26 1.92
CA TYR A 65 -12.45 3.79 2.37
C TYR A 65 -13.48 3.70 1.23
N GLU A 66 -13.34 4.49 0.17
CA GLU A 66 -14.16 4.37 -1.05
C GLU A 66 -13.70 3.14 -1.84
N ALA A 67 -12.39 3.01 -2.02
CA ALA A 67 -11.79 1.93 -2.78
C ALA A 67 -12.02 0.57 -2.12
N PHE A 68 -11.64 0.42 -0.85
CA PHE A 68 -11.53 -0.91 -0.23
C PHE A 68 -12.80 -1.34 0.49
N GLU A 69 -13.51 -0.38 1.08
CA GLU A 69 -14.69 -0.66 1.92
C GLU A 69 -16.01 -0.28 1.24
N ASN A 70 -15.97 0.33 0.04
CA ASN A 70 -17.15 0.88 -0.66
C ASN A 70 -17.98 1.83 0.22
N ARG A 71 -17.29 2.71 0.96
CA ARG A 71 -17.87 3.68 1.88
C ARG A 71 -17.71 5.11 1.37
N GLU A 72 -18.57 6.01 1.84
CA GLU A 72 -18.45 7.46 1.57
C GLU A 72 -17.72 8.21 2.70
N THR A 73 -17.49 7.55 3.83
CA THR A 73 -16.86 8.15 5.02
C THR A 73 -15.71 7.28 5.54
N PRO A 74 -14.69 7.89 6.18
CA PRO A 74 -13.60 7.17 6.82
C PRO A 74 -14.09 6.07 7.75
N CYS A 75 -13.25 5.04 7.90
CA CYS A 75 -13.58 3.91 8.75
C CYS A 75 -13.75 4.34 10.21
N GLY A 76 -14.79 3.83 10.86
CA GLY A 76 -15.19 4.25 12.21
C GLY A 76 -15.81 3.14 13.04
N TYR A 77 -15.93 3.41 14.34
CA TYR A 77 -16.56 2.55 15.33
C TYR A 77 -18.03 2.26 14.96
N PRO A 78 -18.58 1.06 15.26
CA PRO A 78 -17.96 -0.08 15.96
C PRO A 78 -17.14 -1.01 15.06
N LEU A 79 -17.24 -0.84 13.73
CA LEU A 79 -16.73 -1.82 12.77
C LEU A 79 -15.20 -1.83 12.69
N TRP A 80 -14.59 -0.64 12.64
CA TRP A 80 -13.14 -0.53 12.52
C TRP A 80 -12.67 0.86 12.95
N ARG A 81 -11.72 0.93 13.88
CA ARG A 81 -11.04 2.18 14.21
C ARG A 81 -9.82 2.32 13.31
N CYS A 82 -9.89 3.22 12.33
CA CYS A 82 -8.78 3.45 11.41
C CYS A 82 -7.51 3.88 12.18
N PRO A 83 -6.34 3.26 11.92
CA PRO A 83 -5.08 3.68 12.53
C PRO A 83 -4.48 4.93 11.88
N LEU A 84 -4.88 5.30 10.65
CA LEU A 84 -4.34 6.44 9.91
C LEU A 84 -4.38 7.75 10.71
N PRO A 85 -5.52 8.18 11.31
CA PRO A 85 -5.55 9.44 12.05
C PRO A 85 -4.55 9.49 13.21
N LYS A 86 -4.31 8.35 13.87
CA LYS A 86 -3.36 8.28 14.99
C LYS A 86 -1.92 8.52 14.51
N VAL A 87 -1.53 7.90 13.39
CA VAL A 87 -0.18 8.10 12.82
C VAL A 87 -0.01 9.54 12.32
N MET A 88 -1.03 10.09 11.67
CA MET A 88 -1.01 11.47 11.19
C MET A 88 -0.91 12.48 12.35
N GLU A 89 -1.53 12.20 13.49
CA GLU A 89 -1.51 13.06 14.69
C GLU A 89 -0.20 12.95 15.47
N THR A 90 0.30 11.73 15.72
CA THR A 90 1.46 11.54 16.62
C THR A 90 2.79 11.49 15.88
N GLY A 91 2.78 11.14 14.59
CA GLY A 91 4.01 10.83 13.84
C GLY A 91 4.71 9.55 14.31
N ASP A 92 4.03 8.71 15.08
CA ASP A 92 4.57 7.42 15.52
C ASP A 92 4.00 6.27 14.66
N PRO A 93 4.79 5.21 14.41
CA PRO A 93 4.26 4.00 13.81
C PRO A 93 3.16 3.36 14.66
N VAL A 94 2.14 2.82 14.00
CA VAL A 94 1.05 2.09 14.65
C VAL A 94 1.02 0.66 14.13
N ARG A 95 0.91 -0.30 15.04
CA ARG A 95 0.74 -1.73 14.74
C ARG A 95 -0.51 -2.26 15.43
N ILE A 96 -1.35 -2.96 14.67
CA ILE A 96 -2.59 -3.59 15.17
C ILE A 96 -2.81 -4.96 14.52
N ILE A 97 -3.65 -5.78 15.15
CA ILE A 97 -4.19 -7.01 14.57
C ILE A 97 -5.67 -6.77 14.25
N HIS A 98 -6.06 -7.01 13.00
CA HIS A 98 -7.43 -6.93 12.52
C HIS A 98 -7.99 -8.31 12.23
N LEU A 99 -9.27 -8.52 12.53
CA LEU A 99 -10.02 -9.64 11.98
C LEU A 99 -10.61 -9.23 10.63
N ASP A 100 -10.20 -9.90 9.56
CA ASP A 100 -10.70 -9.64 8.20
C ASP A 100 -12.15 -10.13 8.08
N TYR A 101 -13.10 -9.20 8.10
CA TYR A 101 -14.53 -9.47 7.93
C TYR A 101 -14.90 -9.51 6.44
N SER A 102 -14.47 -10.55 5.73
CA SER A 102 -15.04 -10.81 4.40
C SER A 102 -16.52 -11.22 4.55
N PRO A 103 -17.47 -10.65 3.80
CA PRO A 103 -18.90 -11.01 3.89
C PRO A 103 -19.18 -12.50 3.59
N LYS A 104 -18.27 -13.19 2.90
CA LYS A 104 -18.33 -14.65 2.69
C LYS A 104 -17.85 -15.47 3.90
N ALA A 105 -17.38 -14.82 4.96
CA ALA A 105 -16.72 -15.44 6.12
C ALA A 105 -17.66 -15.99 7.19
N TYR A 106 -18.99 -15.95 7.00
CA TYR A 106 -19.88 -16.68 7.89
C TYR A 106 -19.61 -18.20 7.89
N THR A 107 -18.99 -18.73 6.83
CA THR A 107 -18.59 -20.15 6.71
C THR A 107 -17.08 -20.34 6.51
N ALA A 108 -16.29 -19.27 6.45
CA ALA A 108 -14.84 -19.36 6.25
C ALA A 108 -14.09 -19.24 7.59
N PRO A 109 -12.88 -19.83 7.71
CA PRO A 109 -12.04 -19.62 8.88
C PRO A 109 -11.73 -18.13 9.08
N LYS A 110 -11.71 -17.71 10.35
CA LYS A 110 -11.33 -16.35 10.75
C LYS A 110 -9.90 -16.07 10.30
N ARG A 111 -9.70 -15.01 9.52
CA ARG A 111 -8.38 -14.56 9.08
C ARG A 111 -7.94 -13.35 9.91
N TYR A 112 -6.78 -13.45 10.54
CA TYR A 112 -6.17 -12.35 11.28
C TYR A 112 -5.10 -11.68 10.43
N VAL A 113 -5.18 -10.37 10.31
CA VAL A 113 -4.26 -9.56 9.52
C VAL A 113 -3.54 -8.60 10.44
N GLU A 114 -2.21 -8.69 10.50
CA GLU A 114 -1.39 -7.64 11.10
C GLU A 114 -1.30 -6.46 10.14
N ILE A 115 -1.59 -5.27 10.66
CA ILE A 115 -1.48 -4.01 9.94
C ILE A 115 -0.46 -3.14 10.65
N ILE A 116 0.55 -2.68 9.91
CA ILE A 116 1.55 -1.74 10.39
C ILE A 116 1.52 -0.50 9.51
N MET A 117 1.39 0.68 10.12
CA MET A 117 1.47 1.97 9.44
C MET A 117 2.72 2.72 9.90
N TYR A 118 3.55 3.14 8.95
CA TYR A 118 4.69 4.02 9.20
C TYR A 118 4.46 5.40 8.60
N PRO A 119 4.77 6.49 9.31
CA PRO A 119 4.62 7.84 8.80
C PRO A 119 5.58 8.10 7.63
N LEU A 120 5.08 8.84 6.64
CA LEU A 120 5.88 9.44 5.58
C LEU A 120 5.95 10.95 5.82
N LEU A 121 7.15 11.50 5.72
CA LEU A 121 7.42 12.91 5.97
C LEU A 121 7.52 13.69 4.65
N ASP A 122 6.95 14.89 4.61
CA ASP A 122 7.18 15.86 3.55
C ASP A 122 8.58 16.50 3.69
N SER A 123 8.96 17.34 2.71
CA SER A 123 10.24 18.04 2.71
C SER A 123 10.43 19.02 3.87
N ARG A 124 9.37 19.32 4.63
CA ARG A 124 9.39 20.17 5.83
C ARG A 124 9.40 19.36 7.12
N GLY A 125 9.42 18.03 7.03
CA GLY A 125 9.41 17.13 8.18
C GLY A 125 8.03 16.87 8.78
N HIS A 126 6.94 17.26 8.10
CA HIS A 126 5.58 16.98 8.57
C HIS A 126 5.07 15.66 8.00
N VAL A 127 4.32 14.91 8.82
CA VAL A 127 3.64 13.71 8.33
C VAL A 127 2.60 14.09 7.28
N ASN A 128 2.74 13.59 6.06
CA ASN A 128 1.80 13.85 4.96
C ASN A 128 1.14 12.58 4.41
N GLY A 129 1.54 11.42 4.92
CA GLY A 129 0.96 10.13 4.57
C GLY A 129 1.57 9.00 5.38
N VAL A 130 1.26 7.77 4.97
CA VAL A 130 1.77 6.55 5.58
C VAL A 130 2.07 5.51 4.52
N THR A 131 3.05 4.64 4.81
CA THR A 131 3.04 3.29 4.26
C THR A 131 2.20 2.41 5.18
N GLU A 132 1.36 1.55 4.60
CA GLU A 132 0.63 0.53 5.35
C GLU A 132 0.98 -0.85 4.78
N THR A 133 1.45 -1.75 5.65
CA THR A 133 1.67 -3.17 5.32
C THR A 133 0.59 -4.04 5.94
N ARG A 134 0.22 -5.12 5.24
CA ARG A 134 -0.76 -6.11 5.71
C ARG A 134 -0.25 -7.54 5.55
N ARG A 135 -0.04 -8.22 6.67
CA ARG A 135 0.41 -9.62 6.73
C ARG A 135 -0.68 -10.52 7.31
N ASP A 136 -0.89 -11.70 6.71
CA ASP A 136 -1.72 -12.73 7.34
C ASP A 136 -0.94 -13.37 8.48
N VAL A 137 -1.54 -13.40 9.66
CA VAL A 137 -0.97 -13.97 10.89
C VAL A 137 -1.90 -15.02 11.50
N THR A 138 -2.83 -15.54 10.71
CA THR A 138 -3.68 -16.66 11.11
C THR A 138 -2.81 -17.87 11.39
N ALA A 139 -2.91 -18.43 12.59
CA ALA A 139 -2.22 -19.67 12.92
C ALA A 139 -2.80 -20.84 12.11
N GLU A 140 -1.92 -21.69 11.59
CA GLU A 140 -2.28 -22.98 10.97
C GLU A 140 -2.73 -24.02 12.01
#